data_AF-B6E2Z3-F1
#
_entry.id   AF-B6E2Z3-F1
#
_cell.length_a   1.000
_cell.length_b   1.000
_cell.length_c   1.000
_cell.angle_alpha   90.00
_cell.angle_beta   90.00
_cell.angle_gamma   90.00
#
_symmetry.space_group_name_H-M   'P 1'
#
loop_
_entity.id
_entity.type
_entity.pdbx_description
1 polymer ?
#
loop_
_entity_poly.entity_id
_entity_poly.type
_entity_poly.pdbx_seq_one_letter_code
_entity_poly.pdbx_strand_id
1 'polypeptide(L)' 'IQRGFRTTLDDLSGRSYVMTAEDVDLTLNWGRLSSVLPDYHGQDSVRVGRISFGSINAILGSVALILNCHHH' A
#
# COMPACT_ATOMS: atom_id res chain seq x y z
N ILE A 1 -5.48 3.17 -2.94
CA ILE A 1 -5.57 4.65 -3.07
C ILE A 1 -5.35 5.15 -4.50
N GLN A 2 -4.12 5.32 -5.04
CA GLN A 2 -3.93 5.94 -6.38
C GLN A 2 -4.79 5.30 -7.48
N ARG A 3 -4.69 3.98 -7.65
CA ARG A 3 -5.50 3.22 -8.62
C ARG A 3 -7.01 3.35 -8.36
N GLY A 4 -7.41 3.34 -7.08
CA GLY A 4 -8.80 3.44 -6.67
C GLY A 4 -9.40 4.83 -6.91
N PHE A 5 -8.66 5.89 -6.60
CA PHE A 5 -9.10 7.27 -6.81
C PHE A 5 -9.11 7.64 -8.29
N ARG A 6 -8.19 7.08 -9.10
CA ARG A 6 -8.09 7.35 -10.54
C ARG A 6 -9.41 7.10 -11.27
N THR A 7 -10.18 6.09 -10.87
CA THR A 7 -11.45 5.75 -11.53
C THR A 7 -12.46 6.89 -11.44
N THR A 8 -12.47 7.68 -10.36
CA THR A 8 -13.34 8.86 -10.22
C THR A 8 -12.98 9.97 -11.20
N LEU A 9 -11.71 10.07 -11.61
CA LEU A 9 -11.29 11.06 -12.61
C LEU A 9 -11.73 10.66 -14.02
N ASP A 10 -11.84 9.36 -14.28
CA ASP A 10 -12.25 8.81 -15.57
C ASP A 10 -13.79 8.61 -15.65
N ASP A 11 -14.48 8.60 -14.51
CA ASP A 11 -15.93 8.36 -14.43
C ASP A 11 -16.75 9.65 -14.58
N LEU A 12 -17.25 9.87 -15.80
CA LEU A 12 -18.16 10.98 -16.14
C LEU A 12 -19.56 10.83 -15.53
N SER A 13 -19.90 9.68 -14.92
CA SER A 13 -21.19 9.46 -14.25
C SER A 13 -21.27 10.09 -12.85
N GLY A 14 -20.16 10.67 -12.36
CA GLY A 14 -20.13 11.40 -11.09
C GLY A 14 -19.97 10.54 -9.84
N ARG A 15 -19.57 9.26 -9.96
CA ARG A 15 -19.31 8.42 -8.78
C ARG A 15 -18.03 8.86 -8.08
N SER A 16 -18.17 9.10 -6.78
CA SER A 16 -17.05 9.46 -5.92
C SER A 16 -16.29 8.24 -5.43
N TYR A 17 -14.98 8.35 -5.35
CA TYR A 17 -14.13 7.38 -4.66
C TYR A 17 -14.42 7.45 -3.15
N VAL A 18 -14.69 6.29 -2.57
CA VAL A 18 -14.85 6.14 -1.12
C VAL A 18 -13.61 5.41 -0.61
N MET A 19 -12.86 6.08 0.28
CA MET A 19 -11.68 5.49 0.90
C MET A 19 -12.10 4.30 1.76
N THR A 20 -11.56 3.12 1.45
CA THR A 20 -11.91 1.89 2.16
C THR A 20 -11.17 1.78 3.49
N ALA A 21 -11.62 0.87 4.36
CA ALA A 21 -10.89 0.56 5.59
C ALA A 21 -9.46 0.04 5.29
N GLU A 22 -9.26 -0.68 4.19
CA GLU A 22 -7.94 -1.16 3.76
C GLU A 22 -7.03 0.00 3.33
N ASP A 23 -7.57 0.99 2.61
CA ASP A 23 -6.83 2.20 2.26
C ASP A 23 -6.39 2.97 3.53
N VAL A 24 -7.28 3.07 4.53
CA VAL A 24 -6.95 3.69 5.82
C VAL A 24 -5.87 2.89 6.54
N ASP A 25 -6.01 1.56 6.64
CA ASP A 25 -5.01 0.69 7.27
C ASP A 25 -3.64 0.82 6.60
N LEU A 26 -3.57 0.92 5.27
CA LEU A 26 -2.33 1.16 4.52
C LEU A 26 -1.65 2.47 4.94
N THR A 27 -2.42 3.57 5.04
CA THR A 27 -1.87 4.87 5.46
C THR A 27 -1.36 4.85 6.90
N LEU A 28 -2.12 4.24 7.82
CA LEU A 28 -1.78 4.19 9.24
C LEU A 28 -0.58 3.27 9.53
N ASN A 29 -0.29 2.30 8.66
CA ASN A 29 0.86 1.42 8.79
C ASN A 29 2.04 1.83 7.90
N TRP A 30 1.99 2.98 7.22
CA TRP A 30 3.03 3.39 6.27
C TRP A 30 4.44 3.41 6.88
N GLY A 31 4.59 3.89 8.13
CA GLY A 31 5.86 3.86 8.84
C GLY A 31 6.38 2.44 9.12
N ARG A 32 5.49 1.52 9.55
CA ARG A 32 5.83 0.12 9.81
C ARG A 32 6.17 -0.64 8.52
N LEU A 33 5.46 -0.32 7.43
CA LEU A 33 5.77 -0.86 6.11
C LEU A 33 7.14 -0.38 5.64
N SER A 34 7.46 0.89 5.88
CA SER A 34 8.74 1.49 5.50
C SER A 34 9.95 0.85 6.19
N SER A 35 9.77 0.33 7.40
CA SER A 35 10.85 -0.39 8.11
C SER A 35 10.99 -1.86 7.72
N VAL A 36 9.95 -2.49 7.15
CA VAL A 36 9.95 -3.94 6.85
C VAL A 36 10.25 -4.22 5.38
N LEU A 37 9.70 -3.43 4.47
CA LEU A 37 9.83 -3.68 3.03
C LEU A 37 11.28 -3.65 2.50
N PRO A 38 12.24 -2.90 3.08
CA PRO A 38 13.63 -2.99 2.64
C PRO A 38 14.28 -4.35 2.86
N ASP A 39 13.83 -5.12 3.85
CA ASP A 39 14.34 -6.47 4.15
C ASP A 39 13.66 -7.56 3.30
N TYR A 40 12.84 -7.16 2.32
CA TYR A 40 12.24 -8.09 1.37
C TYR A 40 13.28 -8.64 0.40
N HIS A 41 13.46 -9.95 0.42
CA HIS A 41 14.45 -10.68 -0.38
C HIS A 41 13.82 -11.90 -1.08
N GLY A 42 12.56 -11.76 -1.52
CA GLY A 42 11.85 -12.80 -2.28
C GLY A 42 11.05 -13.78 -1.42
N GLN A 43 10.67 -13.39 -0.20
CA GLN A 43 9.75 -14.18 0.62
C GLN A 43 8.39 -14.34 -0.08
N ASP A 44 7.72 -15.47 0.17
CA ASP A 44 6.40 -15.78 -0.41
C ASP A 44 5.32 -14.77 0.01
N SER A 45 5.46 -14.21 1.22
CA SER A 45 4.55 -13.19 1.73
C SER A 45 5.23 -12.23 2.71
N VAL A 46 4.66 -11.04 2.85
CA VAL A 46 5.06 -10.02 3.82
C VAL A 46 3.87 -9.70 4.71
N ARG A 47 4.05 -9.74 6.03
CA ARG A 47 3.01 -9.41 7.00
C ARG A 47 3.47 -8.32 7.95
N VAL A 48 2.70 -7.23 8.03
CA VAL A 48 2.95 -6.10 8.93
C VAL A 48 1.67 -5.79 9.70
N GLY A 49 1.60 -6.29 10.93
CA GLY A 49 0.39 -6.19 11.75
C GLY A 49 -0.82 -6.85 11.08
N ARG A 50 -1.80 -6.03 10.68
CA ARG A 50 -3.04 -6.45 10.00
C ARG A 50 -2.89 -6.56 8.48
N ILE A 51 -1.84 -5.98 7.91
CA ILE A 51 -1.60 -5.97 6.46
C ILE A 51 -0.83 -7.24 6.07
N SER A 52 -1.26 -7.86 4.98
CA SER A 52 -0.61 -9.04 4.41
C SER A 52 -0.52 -8.91 2.89
N PHE A 53 0.69 -9.03 2.35
CA PHE A 53 0.94 -9.12 0.91
C PHE A 53 1.37 -10.54 0.58
N GLY A 54 0.56 -11.26 -0.21
CA GLY A 54 0.83 -12.65 -0.60
C GLY A 54 1.70 -12.82 -1.85
N SER A 55 2.25 -11.73 -2.40
CA SER A 55 3.17 -11.76 -3.55
C SER A 55 3.83 -10.38 -3.73
N ILE A 56 4.91 -10.33 -4.50
CA ILE A 56 5.55 -9.07 -4.90
C ILE A 56 4.59 -8.16 -5.69
N ASN A 57 3.72 -8.72 -6.52
CA ASN A 57 2.72 -7.94 -7.26
C ASN A 57 1.71 -7.26 -6.32
N ALA A 58 1.38 -7.90 -5.19
CA ALA A 58 0.53 -7.27 -4.18
C ALA A 58 1.24 -6.10 -3.47
N ILE A 59 2.55 -6.21 -3.24
CA ILE A 59 3.37 -5.12 -2.68
C ILE A 59 3.38 -3.94 -3.66
N LEU A 60 3.83 -4.16 -4.90
CA LEU A 60 3.96 -3.12 -5.93
C LEU A 60 2.61 -2.50 -6.32
N GLY A 61 1.53 -3.28 -6.25
CA GLY A 61 0.18 -2.81 -6.52
C GLY A 61 -0.43 -1.95 -5.41
N SER A 62 0.20 -1.88 -4.24
CA SER A 62 -0.32 -1.22 -3.03
C SER A 62 0.60 -0.12 -2.49
N VAL A 63 1.92 -0.32 -2.53
CA VAL A 63 2.94 0.58 -1.97
C VAL A 63 3.87 1.06 -3.09
N ALA A 64 3.92 2.36 -3.31
CA ALA A 64 4.78 2.98 -4.32
C ALA A 64 6.02 3.66 -3.72
N LEU A 65 5.86 4.26 -2.55
CA LEU A 65 6.90 5.01 -1.85
C LEU A 65 6.87 4.65 -0.37
N ILE A 66 8.06 4.61 0.24
CA ILE A 66 8.26 4.38 1.66
C ILE A 66 9.20 5.45 2.21
N LEU A 67 9.16 5.65 3.52
CA LEU A 67 10.18 6.44 4.21
C LEU A 67 11.54 5.76 4.07
N ASN A 68 12.61 6.56 4.06
CA ASN A 68 13.93 6.02 4.29
C ASN A 68 14.10 5.76 5.79
N CYS A 69 14.03 4.50 6.19
CA CYS A 69 14.23 4.08 7.57
C CYS A 69 15.69 3.67 7.88
N HIS A 70 16.60 3.76 6.91
CA HIS A 70 18.02 3.56 7.16
C HIS A 70 18.64 4.87 7.64
N HIS A 71 18.70 5.03 8.96
CA HIS A 71 19.63 5.96 9.58
C HIS A 71 20.93 5.21 9.87
N HIS A 72 22.00 5.61 9.18
CA HIS A 72 23.35 5.48 9.70
C HIS A 72 23.59 6.57 10.75
#